data_AF-A0A290ZNK7-F1
#
_entry.id   AF-A0A290ZNK7-F1
#
_cell.length_a   1.000
_cell.length_b   1.000
_cell.length_c   1.000
_cell.angle_alpha   90.00
_cell.angle_beta   90.00
_cell.angle_gamma   90.00
#
_symmetry.space_group_name_H-M   'P 1'
#
loop_
_entity.id
_entity.type
_entity.pdbx_description
1 polymer ?
#
loop_
_entity_poly.entity_id
_entity_poly.type
_entity_poly.pdbx_seq_one_letter_code
_entity_poly.pdbx_strand_id
1 'polypeptide(L)'
;MQLRDKASVIRTLRGHLHRREHAAFVTVFLDGEVQAFRENDDYLKALAGEALCLLLEAPQAAEELLREYERLLLGTEISAPYSTVLSLAERLSSNSLHAIARTLRDEDRRWPARRQHRNRKQQEPAKALSEPVIEVRRVVSSTLMRFGDPNASDAMGIRRSVFRSSQERSFLKALSLRFPALLALPNYPLDQMIEFSRLRELVGKSTWAYAKNCRVDAVLVVPDEGDPVAAFELDSSYHDRPEIKSRDEMKNAIFGLVGLPFFRLRAESPETMTADDWYAFLTDEVAPNIDVGRRLRTRSSATKFVPV
;
A
#
# COMPACT_ATOMS: atom_id res chain seq x y z
N MET A 1 -7.31 38.13 -18.73
CA MET A 1 -6.69 36.82 -18.99
C MET A 1 -6.81 36.03 -17.70
N GLN A 2 -7.67 35.00 -17.66
CA GLN A 2 -7.86 34.19 -16.44
C GLN A 2 -6.69 33.22 -16.34
N LEU A 3 -5.81 33.41 -15.35
CA LEU A 3 -4.75 32.46 -15.02
C LEU A 3 -5.40 31.09 -14.77
N ARG A 4 -4.98 30.05 -15.52
CA ARG A 4 -5.40 28.68 -15.22
C ARG A 4 -5.04 28.32 -13.79
N ASP A 5 -5.99 27.73 -13.07
CA ASP A 5 -5.75 27.17 -11.75
C ASP A 5 -4.65 26.09 -11.81
N LYS A 6 -3.66 26.20 -10.92
CA LYS A 6 -2.50 25.30 -10.86
C LYS A 6 -2.91 23.84 -10.69
N ALA A 7 -3.95 23.56 -9.89
CA ALA A 7 -4.43 22.20 -9.71
C ALA A 7 -5.06 21.63 -11.00
N SER A 8 -5.75 22.48 -11.77
CA SER A 8 -6.26 22.14 -13.10
C SER A 8 -5.12 21.82 -14.08
N VAL A 9 -4.05 22.64 -14.11
CA VAL A 9 -2.86 22.40 -14.95
C VAL A 9 -2.20 21.07 -14.62
N ILE A 10 -1.97 20.79 -13.33
CA ILE A 10 -1.37 19.52 -12.88
C ILE A 10 -2.23 18.33 -13.29
N ARG A 11 -3.56 18.44 -13.17
CA ARG A 11 -4.49 17.38 -13.58
C ARG A 11 -4.39 17.09 -15.09
N THR A 12 -4.30 18.14 -15.90
CA THR A 12 -4.14 18.02 -17.36
C THR A 12 -2.81 17.36 -17.74
N LEU A 13 -1.69 17.81 -17.14
CA LEU A 13 -0.37 17.23 -17.36
C LEU A 13 -0.33 15.73 -17.00
N ARG A 14 -0.87 15.36 -15.84
CA ARG A 14 -0.98 13.95 -15.42
C ARG A 14 -1.86 13.12 -16.37
N GLY A 15 -2.92 13.71 -16.90
CA GLY A 15 -3.78 13.08 -17.91
C GLY A 15 -3.03 12.71 -19.18
N HIS A 16 -2.20 13.63 -19.69
CA HIS A 16 -1.35 13.37 -20.87
C HIS A 16 -0.30 12.27 -20.59
N LEU A 17 0.32 12.26 -19.40
CA LEU A 17 1.27 11.21 -19.01
C LEU A 17 0.62 9.83 -18.93
N HIS A 18 -0.59 9.75 -18.38
CA HIS A 18 -1.35 8.51 -18.29
C HIS A 18 -1.67 7.95 -19.68
N ARG A 19 -2.04 8.82 -20.63
CA ARG A 19 -2.34 8.44 -22.03
C ARG A 19 -1.10 8.29 -22.92
N ARG A 20 0.12 8.48 -22.38
CA ARG A 20 1.39 8.47 -23.14
C ARG A 20 1.43 9.51 -24.27
N GLU A 21 0.71 10.62 -24.12
CA GLU A 21 0.64 11.72 -25.08
C GLU A 21 1.80 12.71 -24.85
N HIS A 22 3.04 12.25 -25.05
CA HIS A 22 4.26 13.03 -24.70
C HIS A 22 4.35 14.39 -25.40
N ALA A 23 3.95 14.47 -26.68
CA ALA A 23 3.94 15.74 -27.41
C ALA A 23 2.92 16.72 -26.81
N ALA A 24 1.72 16.26 -26.47
CA ALA A 24 0.70 17.09 -25.84
C ALA A 24 1.13 17.53 -24.42
N PHE A 25 1.79 16.65 -23.67
CA PHE A 25 2.38 17.00 -22.38
C PHE A 25 3.37 18.16 -22.52
N VAL A 26 4.34 18.04 -23.44
CA VAL A 26 5.38 19.06 -23.66
C VAL A 26 4.75 20.38 -24.10
N THR A 27 3.76 20.36 -25.01
CA THR A 27 3.04 21.57 -25.43
C THR A 27 2.39 22.30 -24.25
N VAL A 28 1.72 21.57 -23.35
CA VAL A 28 1.08 22.18 -22.17
C VAL A 28 2.13 22.62 -21.13
N PHE A 29 3.22 21.87 -20.97
CA PHE A 29 4.30 22.21 -20.03
C PHE A 29 5.09 23.45 -20.45
N LEU A 30 5.21 23.67 -21.76
CA LEU A 30 5.87 24.85 -22.35
C LEU A 30 4.97 26.07 -22.45
N ASP A 31 3.67 25.94 -22.20
CA ASP A 31 2.70 27.04 -22.21
C ASP A 31 3.14 28.16 -21.26
N GLY A 32 3.03 29.41 -21.70
CA GLY A 32 3.56 30.59 -21.00
C GLY A 32 2.92 30.81 -19.62
N GLU A 33 1.67 30.35 -19.43
CA GLU A 33 1.02 30.37 -18.12
C GLU A 33 1.60 29.34 -17.15
N VAL A 34 2.12 28.22 -17.65
CA VAL A 34 2.74 27.14 -16.86
C VAL A 34 4.21 27.48 -16.53
N GLN A 35 4.88 28.25 -17.38
CA GLN A 35 6.24 28.72 -17.17
C GLN A 35 6.40 29.48 -15.84
N ALA A 36 5.42 30.31 -15.46
CA ALA A 36 5.45 31.04 -14.19
C ALA A 36 5.47 30.12 -12.95
N PHE A 37 4.93 28.90 -13.07
CA PHE A 37 4.93 27.93 -11.98
C PHE A 37 6.17 27.03 -12.01
N ARG A 38 6.69 26.67 -13.18
CA ARG A 38 7.72 25.62 -13.31
C ARG A 38 9.11 26.01 -12.77
N GLU A 39 9.47 27.29 -12.81
CA GLU A 39 10.82 27.72 -12.39
C GLU A 39 11.10 27.46 -10.91
N ASN A 40 10.05 27.51 -10.06
CA ASN A 40 10.16 27.41 -8.60
C ASN A 40 9.35 26.25 -7.99
N ASP A 41 8.81 25.35 -8.81
CA ASP A 41 7.98 24.23 -8.35
C ASP A 41 8.67 22.89 -8.60
N ASP A 42 9.26 22.34 -7.54
CA ASP A 42 9.94 21.04 -7.57
C ASP A 42 9.03 19.89 -8.02
N TYR A 43 7.73 19.96 -7.74
CA TYR A 43 6.78 18.94 -8.17
C TYR A 43 6.58 18.97 -9.69
N LEU A 44 6.40 20.16 -10.28
CA LEU A 44 6.28 20.28 -11.74
C LEU A 44 7.58 19.88 -12.45
N LYS A 45 8.75 20.22 -11.89
CA LYS A 45 10.06 19.80 -12.40
C LYS A 45 10.20 18.28 -12.39
N ALA A 46 9.78 17.63 -11.29
CA ALA A 46 9.82 16.17 -11.16
C ALA A 46 8.80 15.47 -12.07
N LEU A 47 7.60 16.05 -12.23
CA LEU A 47 6.55 15.52 -13.11
C LEU A 47 7.00 15.48 -14.58
N ALA A 48 7.72 16.51 -15.03
CA ALA A 48 8.35 16.51 -16.35
C ALA A 48 9.54 15.54 -16.44
N GLY A 49 10.27 15.31 -15.36
CA GLY A 49 11.25 14.23 -15.29
C GLY A 49 10.63 12.83 -15.44
N GLU A 50 9.48 12.59 -14.83
CA GLU A 50 8.70 11.36 -15.00
C GLU A 50 8.24 11.20 -16.46
N ALA A 51 7.81 12.29 -17.10
CA ALA A 51 7.48 12.31 -18.52
C ALA A 51 8.63 11.84 -19.41
N LEU A 52 9.85 12.28 -19.10
CA LEU A 52 11.08 11.86 -19.78
C LEU A 52 11.39 10.38 -19.54
N CYS A 53 11.25 9.88 -18.31
CA CYS A 53 11.44 8.46 -18.01
C CYS A 53 10.53 7.60 -18.91
N LEU A 54 9.24 7.94 -18.96
CA LEU A 54 8.24 7.25 -19.75
C LEU A 54 8.50 7.35 -21.26
N LEU A 55 8.99 8.50 -21.74
CA LEU A 55 9.37 8.67 -23.14
C LEU A 55 10.55 7.75 -23.51
N LEU A 56 11.54 7.59 -22.63
CA LEU A 56 12.71 6.76 -22.87
C LEU A 56 12.40 5.25 -22.81
N GLU A 57 11.33 4.83 -22.15
CA GLU A 57 10.84 3.45 -22.23
C GLU A 57 10.35 3.08 -23.64
N ALA A 58 9.92 4.07 -24.43
CA ALA A 58 9.50 3.84 -25.81
C ALA A 58 10.72 3.61 -26.73
N PRO A 59 10.75 2.52 -27.52
CA PRO A 59 11.86 2.18 -28.40
C PRO A 59 12.01 3.13 -29.59
N GLN A 60 10.98 3.89 -29.93
CA GLN A 60 10.92 4.84 -31.06
C GLN A 60 10.55 6.24 -30.58
N ALA A 61 11.15 6.70 -29.48
CA ALA A 61 10.94 8.07 -29.00
C ALA A 61 11.35 9.08 -30.09
N ALA A 62 10.44 10.02 -30.40
CA ALA A 62 10.70 11.05 -31.39
C ALA A 62 11.90 11.92 -30.97
N GLU A 63 12.90 12.04 -31.84
CA GLU A 63 14.14 12.77 -31.54
C GLU A 63 13.88 14.24 -31.18
N GLU A 64 12.89 14.87 -31.81
CA GLU A 64 12.44 16.24 -31.50
C GLU A 64 12.05 16.41 -30.02
N LEU A 65 11.31 15.44 -29.47
CA LEU A 65 10.93 15.47 -28.05
C LEU A 65 12.14 15.26 -27.15
N LEU A 66 13.05 14.36 -27.51
CA LEU A 66 14.28 14.12 -26.74
C LEU A 66 15.14 15.38 -26.67
N ARG A 67 15.28 16.12 -27.79
CA ARG A 67 15.98 17.41 -27.85
C ARG A 67 15.30 18.48 -26.97
N GLU A 68 13.98 18.46 -26.89
CA GLU A 68 13.23 19.37 -26.04
C GLU A 68 13.49 19.10 -24.54
N TYR A 69 13.51 17.82 -24.14
CA TYR A 69 13.90 17.43 -22.78
C TYR A 69 15.37 17.71 -22.45
N GLU A 70 16.27 17.61 -23.44
CA GLU A 70 17.66 18.04 -23.30
C GLU A 70 17.72 19.54 -22.96
N ARG A 71 17.01 20.40 -23.71
CA ARG A 71 16.95 21.84 -23.45
C ARG A 71 16.44 22.15 -22.04
N LEU A 72 15.37 21.47 -21.62
CA LEU A 72 14.77 21.65 -20.30
C LEU A 72 15.70 21.22 -19.14
N LEU A 73 16.45 20.13 -19.31
CA LEU A 73 17.43 19.68 -18.32
C LEU A 73 18.60 20.66 -18.20
N LEU A 74 19.12 21.14 -19.34
CA LEU A 74 20.20 22.13 -19.35
C LEU A 74 19.75 23.46 -18.74
N GLY A 75 18.48 23.83 -18.92
CA GLY A 75 17.86 25.02 -18.33
C GLY A 75 17.49 24.87 -16.84
N THR A 76 17.71 23.71 -16.21
CA THR A 76 17.26 23.40 -14.83
C THR A 76 15.75 23.53 -14.62
N GLU A 77 14.99 23.46 -15.72
CA GLU A 77 13.54 23.60 -15.76
C GLU A 77 12.82 22.29 -15.43
N ILE A 78 13.55 21.17 -15.46
CA ILE A 78 13.07 19.84 -15.05
C ILE A 78 14.13 19.12 -14.23
N SER A 79 13.69 18.12 -13.46
CA SER A 79 14.56 17.26 -12.65
C SER A 79 14.26 15.81 -12.95
N ALA A 80 15.28 15.01 -13.26
CA ALA A 80 15.14 13.59 -13.58
C ALA A 80 16.24 12.76 -12.90
N PRO A 81 16.00 11.46 -12.64
CA PRO A 81 17.00 10.57 -12.06
C PRO A 81 18.27 10.48 -12.90
N TYR A 82 19.42 10.22 -12.25
CA TYR A 82 20.73 10.05 -12.91
C TYR A 82 20.66 9.09 -14.11
N SER A 83 20.03 7.92 -13.93
CA SER A 83 19.90 6.90 -14.99
C SER A 83 19.17 7.45 -16.21
N THR A 84 18.11 8.23 -16.00
CA THR A 84 17.30 8.84 -17.06
C THR A 84 18.09 9.91 -17.82
N VAL A 85 18.80 10.78 -17.10
CA VAL A 85 19.66 11.81 -17.72
C VAL A 85 20.81 11.16 -18.50
N LEU A 86 21.40 10.07 -17.97
CA LEU A 86 22.44 9.31 -18.66
C LEU A 86 21.91 8.67 -19.95
N SER A 87 20.77 7.99 -19.89
CA SER A 87 20.16 7.36 -21.08
C SER A 87 19.79 8.38 -22.15
N LEU A 88 19.33 9.58 -21.76
CA LEU A 88 19.12 10.68 -22.71
C LEU A 88 20.44 11.17 -23.31
N ALA A 89 21.48 11.34 -22.47
CA ALA A 89 22.81 11.75 -22.92
C ALA A 89 23.40 10.78 -23.95
N GLU A 90 23.25 9.47 -23.72
CA GLU A 90 23.69 8.41 -24.64
C GLU A 90 22.91 8.46 -25.96
N ARG A 91 21.57 8.56 -25.90
CA ARG A 91 20.73 8.63 -27.11
C ARG A 91 21.01 9.85 -27.98
N LEU A 92 21.28 10.99 -27.37
CA LEU A 92 21.53 12.25 -28.08
C LEU A 92 23.03 12.54 -28.31
N SER A 93 23.92 11.67 -27.80
CA SER A 93 25.37 11.88 -27.77
C SER A 93 25.77 13.25 -27.17
N SER A 94 25.10 13.66 -26.07
CA SER A 94 25.24 14.98 -25.46
C SER A 94 26.27 15.03 -24.34
N ASN A 95 27.39 15.71 -24.59
CA ASN A 95 28.45 15.90 -23.59
C ASN A 95 27.99 16.74 -22.38
N SER A 96 27.10 17.71 -22.60
CA SER A 96 26.56 18.57 -21.54
C SER A 96 25.67 17.78 -20.59
N LEU A 97 24.83 16.88 -21.11
CA LEU A 97 24.02 15.99 -20.27
C LEU A 97 24.88 14.96 -19.53
N HIS A 98 25.96 14.47 -20.14
CA HIS A 98 26.93 13.62 -19.43
C HIS A 98 27.57 14.34 -18.23
N ALA A 99 27.84 15.65 -18.33
CA ALA A 99 28.35 16.44 -17.21
C ALA A 99 27.31 16.54 -16.08
N ILE A 100 26.04 16.82 -16.41
CA ILE A 100 24.93 16.85 -15.43
C ILE A 100 24.76 15.49 -14.76
N ALA A 101 24.76 14.40 -15.54
CA ALA A 101 24.63 13.05 -15.01
C ALA A 101 25.76 12.71 -14.01
N ARG A 102 27.01 13.13 -14.28
CA ARG A 102 28.12 12.93 -13.32
C ARG A 102 27.88 13.69 -12.01
N THR A 103 27.43 14.94 -12.08
CA THR A 103 27.09 15.73 -10.89
C THR A 103 26.00 15.05 -10.07
N LEU A 104 24.91 14.61 -10.71
CA LEU A 104 23.81 13.91 -10.04
C LEU A 104 24.28 12.60 -9.39
N ARG A 105 25.14 11.82 -10.07
CA ARG A 105 25.73 10.60 -9.52
C ARG A 105 26.55 10.88 -8.25
N ASP A 106 27.31 11.96 -8.23
CA ASP A 106 28.11 12.34 -7.07
C ASP A 106 27.25 12.87 -5.91
N GLU A 107 26.16 13.56 -6.19
CA GLU A 107 25.17 13.97 -5.18
C GLU A 107 24.49 12.77 -4.54
N ASP A 108 24.06 11.79 -5.35
CA ASP A 108 23.42 10.56 -4.88
C ASP A 108 24.37 9.75 -3.97
N ARG A 109 25.67 9.74 -4.28
CA ARG A 109 26.71 9.10 -3.45
C ARG A 109 27.03 9.86 -2.15
N ARG A 110 26.83 11.18 -2.11
CA ARG A 110 27.09 12.04 -0.92
C ARG A 110 25.89 12.15 0.02
N TRP A 111 24.70 11.75 -0.42
CA TRP A 111 23.45 11.79 0.36
C TRP A 111 23.52 11.11 1.75
N PRO A 112 24.30 10.03 1.99
CA PRO A 112 24.44 9.45 3.33
C PRO A 112 25.15 10.38 4.33
N ALA A 113 26.10 11.21 3.89
CA ALA A 113 26.98 12.00 4.77
C ALA A 113 26.36 13.35 5.22
N ARG A 114 25.53 13.98 4.39
CA ARG A 114 24.88 15.28 4.72
C ARG A 114 23.83 15.20 5.83
N ARG A 115 23.28 14.01 6.12
CA ARG A 115 22.28 13.80 7.18
C ARG A 115 22.85 13.93 8.60
N GLN A 116 24.12 13.55 8.81
CA GLN A 116 24.72 13.63 10.15
C GLN A 116 25.01 15.08 10.60
N HIS A 117 25.31 15.99 9.66
CA HIS A 117 25.70 17.36 10.01
C HIS A 117 24.53 18.35 10.19
N ARG A 118 23.39 18.11 9.53
CA ARG A 118 22.20 18.99 9.64
C ARG A 118 21.45 18.83 10.96
N ASN A 119 21.52 17.66 11.60
CA ASN A 119 20.86 17.39 12.90
C ASN A 119 21.44 18.17 14.08
N ARG A 120 22.63 18.80 13.95
CA ARG A 120 23.30 19.46 15.06
C ARG A 120 23.14 20.99 15.10
N LYS A 121 22.58 21.61 14.04
CA LYS A 121 22.50 23.08 13.91
C LYS A 121 21.08 23.68 14.01
N GLN A 122 20.03 22.88 14.18
CA GLN A 122 18.64 23.36 14.30
C GLN A 122 18.07 23.31 15.72
N GLN A 123 18.93 23.34 16.74
CA GLN A 123 18.53 23.56 18.13
C GLN A 123 18.96 24.96 18.58
N GLU A 124 18.28 25.98 18.09
CA GLU A 124 18.15 27.27 18.80
C GLU A 124 16.66 27.61 18.91
N PRO A 125 16.17 28.12 20.06
CA PRO A 125 14.75 28.14 20.36
C PRO A 125 14.09 29.42 19.82
N ALA A 126 13.44 29.33 18.66
CA ALA A 126 12.47 30.34 18.26
C ALA A 126 11.12 30.05 18.93
N LYS A 127 10.82 30.89 19.92
CA LYS A 127 9.58 30.93 20.71
C LYS A 127 8.51 31.67 19.89
N ALA A 128 7.40 30.99 19.52
CA ALA A 128 6.02 31.48 19.59
C ALA A 128 5.02 30.68 18.72
N LEU A 129 3.97 30.19 19.39
CA LEU A 129 2.54 30.13 19.02
C LEU A 129 2.14 29.62 17.62
N SER A 130 1.45 28.46 17.59
CA SER A 130 0.01 28.30 17.27
C SER A 130 -0.27 26.99 16.54
N GLU A 131 -1.32 26.29 17.01
CA GLU A 131 -1.88 25.00 16.55
C GLU A 131 -1.09 23.74 16.96
N PRO A 132 -1.78 22.63 17.30
CA PRO A 132 -1.14 21.34 17.46
C PRO A 132 -0.63 20.91 16.08
N VAL A 133 0.59 21.32 15.72
CA VAL A 133 1.32 20.75 14.60
C VAL A 133 1.46 19.27 14.92
N ILE A 134 0.67 18.43 14.26
CA ILE A 134 0.89 16.99 14.29
C ILE A 134 2.24 16.79 13.60
N GLU A 135 3.29 16.67 14.41
CA GLU A 135 4.64 16.40 13.94
C GLU A 135 4.65 14.97 13.37
N VAL A 136 4.33 14.82 12.09
CA VAL A 136 4.42 13.55 11.38
C VAL A 136 5.90 13.21 11.20
N ARG A 137 6.49 12.56 12.21
CA ARG A 137 7.82 11.97 12.10
C ARG A 137 7.76 10.82 11.10
N ARG A 138 8.24 11.05 9.89
CA ARG A 138 8.46 10.00 8.90
C ARG A 138 9.57 9.08 9.39
N VAL A 139 9.21 8.01 10.10
CA VAL A 139 10.12 6.91 10.41
C VAL A 139 10.39 6.17 9.10
N VAL A 140 11.54 6.43 8.50
CA VAL A 140 11.99 5.67 7.33
C VAL A 140 12.74 4.45 7.87
N SER A 141 12.02 3.34 8.02
CA SER A 141 12.66 2.03 8.18
C SER A 141 13.10 1.55 6.80
N SER A 142 14.41 1.51 6.56
CA SER A 142 14.95 0.93 5.33
C SER A 142 15.11 -0.58 5.51
N THR A 143 14.12 -1.34 5.07
CA THR A 143 14.24 -2.81 4.99
C THR A 143 15.02 -3.16 3.73
N LEU A 144 16.24 -3.67 3.90
CA LEU A 144 16.99 -4.26 2.80
C LEU A 144 16.42 -5.65 2.51
N MET A 145 15.58 -5.76 1.49
CA MET A 145 15.16 -7.04 0.93
C MET A 145 16.25 -7.51 -0.03
N ARG A 146 16.95 -8.62 0.31
CA ARG A 146 17.76 -9.36 -0.66
C ARG A 146 16.90 -10.47 -1.23
N PHE A 147 16.77 -10.51 -2.56
CA PHE A 147 16.25 -11.71 -3.22
C PHE A 147 17.26 -12.83 -2.97
N GLY A 148 16.83 -13.89 -2.31
CA GLY A 148 17.61 -15.12 -2.21
C GLY A 148 17.69 -15.81 -3.56
N ASP A 149 18.66 -16.70 -3.72
CA ASP A 149 18.70 -17.57 -4.90
C ASP A 149 17.37 -18.34 -5.01
N PRO A 150 16.85 -18.54 -6.23
CA PRO A 150 15.61 -19.28 -6.43
C PRO A 150 15.77 -20.69 -5.87
N ASN A 151 15.06 -20.96 -4.77
CA ASN A 151 15.09 -22.28 -4.16
C ASN A 151 14.29 -23.26 -5.02
N ALA A 152 14.71 -24.53 -5.01
CA ALA A 152 14.02 -25.59 -5.76
C ALA A 152 12.50 -25.65 -5.45
N SER A 153 12.09 -25.28 -4.23
CA SER A 153 10.67 -25.18 -3.87
C SER A 153 9.87 -24.16 -4.68
N ASP A 154 10.49 -23.05 -5.07
CA ASP A 154 9.85 -21.99 -5.85
C ASP A 154 9.80 -22.39 -7.33
N ALA A 155 10.88 -22.97 -7.86
CA ALA A 155 10.95 -23.50 -9.22
C ALA A 155 9.98 -24.66 -9.47
N MET A 156 9.75 -25.51 -8.45
CA MET A 156 8.87 -26.67 -8.52
C MET A 156 7.42 -26.37 -8.11
N GLY A 157 7.09 -25.11 -7.75
CA GLY A 157 5.73 -24.74 -7.35
C GLY A 157 5.21 -25.42 -6.08
N ILE A 158 6.11 -25.83 -5.18
CA ILE A 158 5.77 -26.59 -3.96
C ILE A 158 5.09 -25.69 -2.91
N ARG A 159 5.37 -24.37 -2.95
CA ARG A 159 4.79 -23.41 -2.02
C ARG A 159 3.41 -22.97 -2.48
N ARG A 160 2.48 -22.89 -1.52
CA ARG A 160 1.15 -22.35 -1.73
C ARG A 160 0.99 -21.03 -0.98
N SER A 161 0.35 -20.06 -1.63
CA SER A 161 -0.06 -18.80 -0.99
C SER A 161 -0.98 -19.10 0.20
N VAL A 162 -0.81 -18.35 1.29
CA VAL A 162 -1.73 -18.37 2.44
C VAL A 162 -3.11 -17.81 2.07
N PHE A 163 -3.20 -16.97 1.04
CA PHE A 163 -4.44 -16.49 0.45
C PHE A 163 -4.90 -17.45 -0.65
N ARG A 164 -6.21 -17.71 -0.72
CA ARG A 164 -6.82 -18.54 -1.77
C ARG A 164 -7.30 -17.73 -2.96
N SER A 165 -7.45 -16.41 -2.81
CA SER A 165 -7.86 -15.50 -3.89
C SER A 165 -7.12 -14.15 -3.83
N SER A 166 -7.17 -13.39 -4.93
CA SER A 166 -6.72 -11.99 -4.97
C SER A 166 -7.57 -11.09 -4.06
N GLN A 167 -8.87 -11.37 -3.98
CA GLN A 167 -9.81 -10.67 -3.12
C GLN A 167 -9.45 -10.81 -1.64
N GLU A 168 -9.15 -12.03 -1.16
CA GLU A 168 -8.68 -12.28 0.22
C GLU A 168 -7.42 -11.47 0.53
N ARG A 169 -6.49 -11.38 -0.44
CA ARG A 169 -5.25 -10.62 -0.28
C ARG A 169 -5.50 -9.13 -0.17
N SER A 170 -6.31 -8.56 -1.07
CA SER A 170 -6.66 -7.14 -1.07
C SER A 170 -7.44 -6.77 0.20
N PHE A 171 -8.38 -7.62 0.60
CA PHE A 171 -9.16 -7.47 1.82
C PHE A 171 -8.27 -7.50 3.07
N LEU A 172 -7.41 -8.51 3.24
CA LEU A 172 -6.54 -8.59 4.43
C LEU A 172 -5.58 -7.38 4.51
N LYS A 173 -5.11 -6.89 3.36
CA LYS A 173 -4.29 -5.66 3.31
C LYS A 173 -5.07 -4.46 3.84
N ALA A 174 -6.29 -4.26 3.36
CA ALA A 174 -7.17 -3.19 3.83
C ALA A 174 -7.50 -3.32 5.32
N LEU A 175 -7.81 -4.54 5.76
CA LEU A 175 -8.10 -4.87 7.16
C LEU A 175 -6.93 -4.52 8.09
N SER A 176 -5.71 -4.90 7.71
CA SER A 176 -4.48 -4.55 8.45
C SER A 176 -4.25 -3.04 8.51
N LEU A 177 -4.51 -2.33 7.41
CA LEU A 177 -4.35 -0.87 7.36
C LEU A 177 -5.41 -0.16 8.22
N ARG A 178 -6.64 -0.68 8.24
CA ARG A 178 -7.75 -0.05 8.95
C ARG A 178 -7.69 -0.26 10.46
N PHE A 179 -7.20 -1.42 10.89
CA PHE A 179 -7.08 -1.77 12.31
C PHE A 179 -5.61 -2.03 12.67
N PRO A 180 -4.73 -1.02 12.61
CA PRO A 180 -3.28 -1.22 12.79
C PRO A 180 -2.88 -1.63 14.22
N ALA A 181 -3.76 -1.45 15.20
CA ALA A 181 -3.57 -1.90 16.58
C ALA A 181 -3.97 -3.38 16.80
N LEU A 182 -4.57 -4.02 15.79
CA LEU A 182 -4.99 -5.42 15.83
C LEU A 182 -4.19 -6.24 14.81
N LEU A 183 -4.13 -7.54 15.01
CA LEU A 183 -3.54 -8.48 14.08
C LEU A 183 -4.61 -9.04 13.15
N ALA A 184 -4.46 -8.84 11.85
CA ALA A 184 -5.30 -9.45 10.83
C ALA A 184 -4.66 -10.75 10.34
N LEU A 185 -5.35 -11.88 10.50
CA LEU A 185 -4.84 -13.20 10.13
C LEU A 185 -5.73 -13.83 9.04
N PRO A 186 -5.16 -14.29 7.90
CA PRO A 186 -5.93 -14.92 6.84
C PRO A 186 -6.14 -16.42 7.11
N ASN A 187 -7.23 -16.97 6.57
CA ASN A 187 -7.49 -18.41 6.53
C ASN A 187 -7.37 -19.10 7.90
N TYR A 188 -7.85 -18.44 8.96
CA TYR A 188 -7.58 -18.84 10.33
C TYR A 188 -8.48 -20.01 10.77
N PRO A 189 -7.92 -21.05 11.44
CA PRO A 189 -8.69 -22.18 11.94
C PRO A 189 -9.70 -21.75 12.99
N LEU A 190 -10.95 -22.20 12.83
CA LEU A 190 -12.01 -21.84 13.76
C LEU A 190 -11.72 -22.41 15.16
N ASP A 191 -11.16 -23.63 15.22
CA ASP A 191 -10.81 -24.34 16.45
C ASP A 191 -9.71 -23.68 17.30
N GLN A 192 -8.98 -22.72 16.72
CA GLN A 192 -8.03 -21.88 17.45
C GLN A 192 -8.65 -20.58 17.98
N MET A 193 -9.86 -20.22 17.52
CA MET A 193 -10.57 -19.01 17.95
C MET A 193 -11.55 -19.29 19.10
N ILE A 194 -12.05 -20.53 19.17
CA ILE A 194 -13.18 -20.90 20.00
C ILE A 194 -12.88 -22.23 20.69
N GLU A 195 -13.11 -22.28 22.01
CA GLU A 195 -12.97 -23.51 22.79
C GLU A 195 -14.14 -24.48 22.54
N PHE A 196 -14.04 -25.24 21.45
CA PHE A 196 -15.13 -26.10 20.96
C PHE A 196 -15.44 -27.31 21.84
N SER A 197 -14.54 -27.71 22.74
CA SER A 197 -14.82 -28.82 23.67
C SER A 197 -16.08 -28.52 24.50
N ARG A 198 -16.31 -27.25 24.84
CA ARG A 198 -17.45 -26.76 25.62
C ARG A 198 -18.72 -26.53 24.80
N LEU A 199 -18.62 -26.46 23.47
CA LEU A 199 -19.76 -26.19 22.58
C LEU A 199 -20.43 -27.45 22.03
N ARG A 200 -19.78 -28.62 22.13
CA ARG A 200 -20.25 -29.87 21.51
C ARG A 200 -21.69 -30.23 21.88
N GLU A 201 -22.09 -30.01 23.13
CA GLU A 201 -23.45 -30.31 23.61
C GLU A 201 -24.48 -29.30 23.11
N LEU A 202 -24.05 -28.07 22.79
CA LEU A 202 -24.92 -26.97 22.36
C LEU A 202 -25.18 -26.96 20.85
N VAL A 203 -24.17 -27.31 20.03
CA VAL A 203 -24.29 -27.25 18.55
C VAL A 203 -24.62 -28.59 17.88
N GLY A 204 -24.57 -29.69 18.64
CA GLY A 204 -24.77 -31.04 18.12
C GLY A 204 -23.57 -31.61 17.34
N LYS A 205 -23.61 -32.93 17.07
CA LYS A 205 -22.47 -33.69 16.54
C LYS A 205 -22.04 -33.27 15.12
N SER A 206 -22.99 -32.93 14.24
CA SER A 206 -22.71 -32.56 12.85
C SER A 206 -21.97 -31.22 12.76
N THR A 207 -22.53 -30.19 13.39
CA THR A 207 -21.93 -28.84 13.48
C THR A 207 -20.57 -28.89 14.16
N TRP A 208 -20.41 -29.70 15.21
CA TRP A 208 -19.13 -29.90 15.87
C TRP A 208 -18.05 -30.51 14.95
N ALA A 209 -18.41 -31.53 14.17
CA ALA A 209 -17.48 -32.16 13.23
C ALA A 209 -17.08 -31.21 12.10
N TYR A 210 -18.03 -30.38 11.64
CA TYR A 210 -17.79 -29.31 10.69
C TYR A 210 -16.82 -28.25 11.25
N ALA A 211 -17.09 -27.73 12.46
CA ALA A 211 -16.32 -26.66 13.08
C ALA A 211 -14.82 -26.98 13.20
N LYS A 212 -14.47 -28.23 13.52
CA LYS A 212 -13.07 -28.67 13.67
C LYS A 212 -12.21 -28.50 12.43
N ASN A 213 -12.81 -28.62 11.25
CA ASN A 213 -12.09 -28.52 9.98
C ASN A 213 -12.37 -27.19 9.28
N CYS A 214 -13.09 -26.30 9.96
CA CYS A 214 -13.56 -25.05 9.41
C CYS A 214 -12.48 -23.97 9.57
N ARG A 215 -12.41 -23.09 8.56
CA ARG A 215 -11.59 -21.88 8.58
C ARG A 215 -12.47 -20.69 8.25
N VAL A 216 -12.05 -19.53 8.75
CA VAL A 216 -12.56 -18.23 8.32
C VAL A 216 -11.57 -17.54 7.40
N ASP A 217 -12.06 -16.72 6.48
CA ASP A 217 -11.20 -16.07 5.49
C ASP A 217 -10.28 -15.04 6.14
N ALA A 218 -10.78 -14.32 7.15
CA ALA A 218 -9.94 -13.51 8.02
C ALA A 218 -10.47 -13.41 9.46
N VAL A 219 -9.57 -13.10 10.39
CA VAL A 219 -9.89 -12.76 11.78
C VAL A 219 -9.07 -11.56 12.23
N LEU A 220 -9.68 -10.69 13.03
CA LEU A 220 -8.99 -9.64 13.79
C LEU A 220 -8.74 -10.12 15.21
N VAL A 221 -7.51 -9.97 15.70
CA VAL A 221 -7.06 -10.49 16.98
C VAL A 221 -6.30 -9.41 17.76
N VAL A 222 -6.45 -9.40 19.08
CA VAL A 222 -5.61 -8.57 19.96
C VAL A 222 -4.19 -9.16 20.00
N PRO A 223 -3.13 -8.44 19.58
CA PRO A 223 -1.81 -9.03 19.38
C PRO A 223 -1.20 -9.72 20.61
N ASP A 224 -1.30 -9.09 21.78
CA ASP A 224 -0.65 -9.59 23.00
C ASP A 224 -1.43 -10.73 23.68
N GLU A 225 -2.76 -10.71 23.56
CA GLU A 225 -3.66 -11.63 24.28
C GLU A 225 -4.12 -12.80 23.40
N GLY A 226 -4.04 -12.64 22.08
CA GLY A 226 -4.55 -13.62 21.11
C GLY A 226 -6.09 -13.70 21.06
N ASP A 227 -6.80 -12.78 21.70
CA ASP A 227 -8.27 -12.80 21.77
C ASP A 227 -8.91 -12.35 20.44
N PRO A 228 -9.83 -13.13 19.84
CA PRO A 228 -10.50 -12.75 18.60
C PRO A 228 -11.52 -11.63 18.85
N VAL A 229 -11.45 -10.61 18.01
CA VAL A 229 -12.30 -9.41 18.04
C VAL A 229 -13.47 -9.55 17.05
N ALA A 230 -13.18 -9.97 15.82
CA ALA A 230 -14.16 -10.16 14.76
C ALA A 230 -13.65 -11.17 13.73
N ALA A 231 -14.57 -11.89 13.09
CA ALA A 231 -14.30 -12.84 12.02
C ALA A 231 -14.98 -12.42 10.72
N PHE A 232 -14.39 -12.79 9.58
CA PHE A 232 -14.83 -12.35 8.26
C PHE A 232 -14.87 -13.52 7.26
N GLU A 233 -15.93 -13.56 6.45
CA GLU A 233 -16.04 -14.36 5.23
C GLU A 233 -16.22 -13.44 4.03
N LEU A 234 -15.57 -13.79 2.93
CA LEU A 234 -15.74 -13.15 1.64
C LEU A 234 -16.60 -14.06 0.77
N ASP A 235 -17.86 -13.66 0.61
CA ASP A 235 -18.81 -14.38 -0.22
C ASP A 235 -18.48 -14.16 -1.71
N SER A 236 -18.54 -15.25 -2.48
CA SER A 236 -18.55 -15.20 -3.94
C SER A 236 -19.96 -15.40 -4.51
N SER A 237 -20.14 -15.19 -5.82
CA SER A 237 -21.41 -15.45 -6.52
C SER A 237 -21.79 -16.94 -6.57
N TYR A 238 -20.89 -17.86 -6.18
CA TYR A 238 -21.13 -19.30 -6.21
C TYR A 238 -21.90 -19.86 -4.99
N HIS A 239 -22.36 -18.99 -4.06
CA HIS A 239 -22.95 -19.40 -2.77
C HIS A 239 -24.42 -19.85 -2.82
N ASP A 240 -25.05 -19.93 -4.00
CA ASP A 240 -26.48 -20.29 -4.10
C ASP A 240 -26.78 -21.80 -4.02
N ARG A 241 -25.76 -22.63 -3.73
CA ARG A 241 -25.94 -24.09 -3.58
C ARG A 241 -26.49 -24.46 -2.20
N PRO A 242 -27.45 -25.40 -2.11
CA PRO A 242 -28.08 -25.77 -0.83
C PRO A 242 -27.10 -26.34 0.20
N GLU A 243 -26.05 -27.03 -0.24
CA GLU A 243 -24.99 -27.57 0.63
C GLU A 243 -24.15 -26.47 1.30
N ILE A 244 -23.95 -25.34 0.60
CA ILE A 244 -23.23 -24.17 1.12
C ILE A 244 -24.08 -23.48 2.18
N LYS A 245 -25.39 -23.36 1.92
CA LYS A 245 -26.35 -22.79 2.87
C LYS A 245 -26.38 -23.52 4.21
N SER A 246 -26.37 -24.85 4.21
CA SER A 246 -26.33 -25.62 5.47
C SER A 246 -25.04 -25.39 6.27
N ARG A 247 -23.89 -25.27 5.60
CA ARG A 247 -22.61 -24.95 6.25
C ARG A 247 -22.59 -23.53 6.80
N ASP A 248 -23.21 -22.60 6.09
CA ASP A 248 -23.37 -21.22 6.52
C ASP A 248 -24.24 -21.10 7.77
N GLU A 249 -25.36 -21.84 7.82
CA GLU A 249 -26.20 -21.95 9.00
C GLU A 249 -25.42 -22.51 10.20
N MET A 250 -24.58 -23.53 9.98
CA MET A 250 -23.69 -24.07 11.02
C MET A 250 -22.68 -23.02 11.52
N LYS A 251 -22.02 -22.25 10.64
CA LYS A 251 -21.12 -21.15 11.04
C LYS A 251 -21.86 -20.10 11.84
N ASN A 252 -23.03 -19.65 11.35
CA ASN A 252 -23.83 -18.63 11.99
C ASN A 252 -24.26 -19.05 13.41
N ALA A 253 -24.67 -20.31 13.58
CA ALA A 253 -25.01 -20.86 14.89
C ALA A 253 -23.81 -20.82 15.86
N ILE A 254 -22.62 -21.18 15.39
CA ILE A 254 -21.40 -21.15 16.21
C ILE A 254 -21.06 -19.70 16.64
N PHE A 255 -21.01 -18.77 15.70
CA PHE A 255 -20.66 -17.37 16.00
C PHE A 255 -21.72 -16.69 16.87
N GLY A 256 -23.01 -17.00 16.65
CA GLY A 256 -24.11 -16.54 17.49
C GLY A 256 -24.00 -17.03 18.94
N LEU A 257 -23.63 -18.30 19.16
CA LEU A 257 -23.44 -18.86 20.51
C LEU A 257 -22.26 -18.26 21.25
N VAL A 258 -21.14 -18.03 20.56
CA VAL A 258 -19.92 -17.44 21.17
C VAL A 258 -20.05 -15.91 21.31
N GLY A 259 -21.02 -15.33 20.61
CA GLY A 259 -21.25 -13.89 20.56
C GLY A 259 -20.09 -13.14 19.92
N LEU A 260 -19.28 -13.78 19.08
CA LEU A 260 -18.16 -13.14 18.37
C LEU A 260 -18.70 -12.49 17.07
N PRO A 261 -18.47 -11.18 16.82
CA PRO A 261 -18.90 -10.54 15.58
C PRO A 261 -18.40 -11.29 14.35
N PHE A 262 -19.34 -11.60 13.45
CA PHE A 262 -19.08 -12.37 12.24
C PHE A 262 -19.66 -11.63 11.04
N PHE A 263 -18.78 -11.12 10.18
CA PHE A 263 -19.15 -10.34 9.01
C PHE A 263 -19.03 -11.20 7.76
N ARG A 264 -20.08 -11.20 6.95
CA ARG A 264 -20.08 -11.82 5.63
C ARG A 264 -20.16 -10.72 4.59
N LEU A 265 -19.11 -10.58 3.81
CA LEU A 265 -18.94 -9.46 2.89
C LEU A 265 -18.98 -9.98 1.46
N ARG A 266 -19.80 -9.36 0.62
CA ARG A 266 -19.87 -9.69 -0.80
C ARG A 266 -19.49 -8.44 -1.60
N ALA A 267 -18.41 -8.54 -2.35
CA ALA A 267 -18.08 -7.51 -3.33
C ALA A 267 -18.99 -7.67 -4.55
N GLU A 268 -19.52 -6.56 -5.09
CA GLU A 268 -20.26 -6.57 -6.35
C GLU A 268 -19.38 -7.01 -7.53
N SER A 269 -18.11 -6.58 -7.51
CA SER A 269 -17.09 -6.97 -8.48
C SER A 269 -15.80 -7.40 -7.75
N PRO A 270 -15.72 -8.67 -7.29
CA PRO A 270 -14.60 -9.18 -6.51
C PRO A 270 -13.22 -8.98 -7.14
N GLU A 271 -13.16 -9.03 -8.47
CA GLU A 271 -11.89 -8.97 -9.22
C GLU A 271 -11.35 -7.55 -9.38
N THR A 272 -12.21 -6.54 -9.30
CA THR A 272 -11.81 -5.14 -9.47
C THR A 272 -11.68 -4.41 -8.14
N MET A 273 -12.16 -5.00 -7.04
CA MET A 273 -12.17 -4.37 -5.72
C MET A 273 -10.74 -4.22 -5.18
N THR A 274 -10.32 -2.97 -5.03
CA THR A 274 -8.97 -2.63 -4.56
C THR A 274 -8.89 -2.64 -3.04
N ALA A 275 -7.67 -2.58 -2.49
CA ALA A 275 -7.48 -2.44 -1.05
C ALA A 275 -8.05 -1.10 -0.51
N ASP A 276 -8.07 -0.05 -1.32
CA ASP A 276 -8.60 1.26 -0.92
C ASP A 276 -10.13 1.23 -0.85
N ASP A 277 -10.80 0.54 -1.79
CA ASP A 277 -12.24 0.32 -1.75
C ASP A 277 -12.65 -0.47 -0.51
N TRP A 278 -11.92 -1.55 -0.21
CA TRP A 278 -12.11 -2.30 1.03
C TRP A 278 -11.86 -1.46 2.27
N TYR A 279 -10.86 -0.58 2.26
CA TYR A 279 -10.56 0.29 3.40
C TYR A 279 -11.71 1.27 3.68
N ALA A 280 -12.27 1.88 2.63
CA ALA A 280 -13.43 2.75 2.74
C ALA A 280 -14.63 1.98 3.32
N PHE A 281 -14.97 0.84 2.72
CA PHE A 281 -16.05 -0.02 3.22
C PHE A 281 -15.86 -0.44 4.69
N LEU A 282 -14.66 -0.88 5.06
CA LEU A 282 -14.35 -1.26 6.44
C LEU A 282 -14.49 -0.08 7.41
N THR A 283 -14.23 1.14 6.95
CA THR A 283 -14.35 2.36 7.76
C THR A 283 -15.80 2.70 8.04
N ASP A 284 -16.65 2.62 7.02
CA ASP A 284 -18.02 3.10 7.09
C ASP A 284 -18.97 2.02 7.65
N GLU A 285 -18.78 0.76 7.28
CA GLU A 285 -19.75 -0.31 7.56
C GLU A 285 -19.29 -1.26 8.69
N VAL A 286 -17.99 -1.50 8.83
CA VAL A 286 -17.48 -2.50 9.79
C VAL A 286 -17.00 -1.86 11.08
N ALA A 287 -16.17 -0.82 11.01
CA ALA A 287 -15.57 -0.21 12.19
C ALA A 287 -16.59 0.28 13.24
N PRO A 288 -17.76 0.86 12.88
CA PRO A 288 -18.76 1.25 13.87
C PRO A 288 -19.37 0.07 14.64
N ASN A 289 -19.29 -1.14 14.06
CA ASN A 289 -19.90 -2.36 14.60
C ASN A 289 -18.88 -3.26 15.33
N ILE A 290 -17.63 -2.83 15.48
CA ILE A 290 -16.61 -3.55 16.23
C ILE A 290 -16.41 -2.91 17.60
N ASP A 291 -16.70 -3.66 18.66
CA ASP A 291 -16.36 -3.30 20.03
C ASP A 291 -15.02 -3.93 20.44
N VAL A 292 -13.95 -3.14 20.33
CA VAL A 292 -12.61 -3.51 20.79
C VAL A 292 -12.46 -3.46 22.32
N GLY A 293 -13.29 -2.69 23.03
CA GLY A 293 -13.09 -2.35 24.44
C GLY A 293 -13.54 -3.44 25.41
N ARG A 294 -14.64 -4.15 25.10
CA ARG A 294 -15.17 -5.21 25.99
C ARG A 294 -14.39 -6.52 25.98
N ARG A 295 -13.52 -6.74 24.98
CA ARG A 295 -12.82 -8.03 24.76
C ARG A 295 -11.35 -8.03 25.17
N LEU A 296 -10.82 -6.90 25.63
CA LEU A 296 -9.48 -6.83 26.22
C LEU A 296 -9.53 -7.48 27.60
N ARG A 297 -9.19 -8.76 27.69
CA ARG A 297 -8.90 -9.42 28.97
C ARG A 297 -7.41 -9.31 29.20
N THR A 298 -6.99 -8.71 30.30
CA THR A 298 -5.58 -8.76 30.72
C THR A 298 -5.25 -10.17 31.20
N ARG A 299 -4.61 -11.00 30.38
CA ARG A 299 -4.07 -12.29 30.84
C ARG A 299 -2.65 -12.03 31.34
N SER A 300 -2.55 -11.64 32.61
CA SER A 300 -1.24 -11.57 33.29
C SER A 300 -0.57 -12.95 33.25
N SER A 301 0.38 -13.14 32.34
CA SER A 301 1.28 -14.30 32.35
C SER A 301 2.71 -13.82 32.63
N ALA A 302 3.06 -13.75 33.92
CA ALA A 302 4.44 -13.64 34.33
C ALA A 302 5.16 -14.95 33.99
N THR A 303 5.57 -15.10 32.74
CA THR A 303 6.27 -16.30 32.28
C THR A 303 7.76 -16.09 32.49
N LYS A 304 8.33 -16.75 33.51
CA LYS A 304 9.78 -16.84 33.68
C LYS A 304 10.30 -17.86 32.66
N PHE A 305 11.11 -17.39 31.72
CA PHE A 305 11.86 -18.29 30.84
C PHE A 305 12.86 -19.08 31.68
N VAL A 306 12.85 -20.41 31.55
CA VAL A 306 13.95 -21.27 31.97
C VAL A 306 14.76 -21.57 30.70
N PRO A 307 16.03 -21.15 30.63
CA PRO A 307 16.89 -21.49 29.48
C PRO A 307 17.04 -23.02 29.36
N VAL A 308 17.01 -23.52 28.13
CA VAL A 308 17.41 -24.89 27.77
C VAL A 308 18.73 -24.81 27.01
#